data_AF-A0A1H7TVA7-F1
#
_entry.id   AF-A0A1H7TVA7-F1
#
_cell.length_a   1.000
_cell.length_b   1.000
_cell.length_c   1.000
_cell.angle_alpha   90.00
_cell.angle_beta   90.00
_cell.angle_gamma   90.00
#
_symmetry.space_group_name_H-M   'P 1'
#
loop_
_entity.id
_entity.type
_entity.pdbx_description
1 polymer ?
#
loop_
_entity_poly.entity_id
_entity_poly.type
_entity_poly.pdbx_seq_one_letter_code
_entity_poly.pdbx_strand_id
1 'polypeptide(L)'
;MLGIKVQQVQNQLIIRWQLSKIEIPISDIKAVTLDDTYGGSEPSAVRIGSAYGASETILIRTTHQSYILFTSNEALFPKISAMLSNNAG
;
A
#
# COMPACT_ATOMS: atom_id res chain seq x y z
N MET A 1 12.65 1.33 -14.54
CA MET A 1 12.23 1.79 -13.20
C MET A 1 11.81 0.60 -12.36
N LEU A 2 12.36 0.45 -11.15
CA LEU A 2 11.92 -0.57 -10.19
C LEU A 2 10.70 -0.04 -9.43
N GLY A 3 9.51 -0.25 -10.00
CA GLY A 3 8.24 0.13 -9.36
C GLY A 3 7.94 -0.67 -8.10
N ILE A 4 6.91 -0.25 -7.36
CA ILE A 4 6.44 -0.97 -6.17
C ILE A 4 5.94 -2.37 -6.58
N LYS A 5 6.35 -3.39 -5.82
CA LYS A 5 5.82 -4.75 -5.94
C LYS A 5 5.07 -5.13 -4.67
N VAL A 6 3.85 -5.64 -4.86
CA VAL A 6 3.03 -6.19 -3.78
C VAL A 6 2.69 -7.65 -4.01
N GLN A 7 2.78 -8.43 -2.93
CA GLN A 7 2.48 -9.85 -2.92
C GLN A 7 1.82 -10.21 -1.59
N GLN A 8 0.80 -11.06 -1.64
CA GLN A 8 0.30 -11.75 -0.46
C GLN A 8 1.13 -13.02 -0.23
N VAL A 9 1.68 -13.19 0.97
CA VAL A 9 2.35 -14.42 1.40
C VAL A 9 1.74 -14.82 2.73
N GLN A 10 1.12 -16.01 2.77
CA GLN A 10 0.37 -16.47 3.94
C GLN A 10 -0.67 -15.40 4.35
N ASN A 11 -0.55 -14.84 5.56
CA ASN A 11 -1.43 -13.80 6.07
C ASN A 11 -0.77 -12.41 6.14
N GLN A 12 0.21 -12.15 5.26
CA GLN A 12 0.94 -10.89 5.20
C GLN A 12 0.86 -10.26 3.81
N LEU A 13 0.65 -8.94 3.78
CA LEU A 13 0.93 -8.09 2.64
C LEU A 13 2.43 -7.74 2.66
N ILE A 14 3.14 -8.18 1.62
CA ILE A 14 4.56 -7.87 1.43
C ILE A 14 4.68 -6.77 0.38
N ILE A 15 5.26 -5.64 0.76
CA ILE A 15 5.54 -4.49 -0.10
C ILE A 15 7.05 -4.42 -0.31
N ARG A 16 7.49 -4.36 -1.58
CA ARG A 16 8.89 -4.20 -1.94
C ARG A 16 9.08 -3.00 -2.84
N TRP A 17 10.09 -2.20 -2.53
CA TRP A 17 10.53 -1.09 -3.36
C TRP A 17 12.02 -0.85 -3.16
N GLN A 18 12.79 -0.82 -4.25
CA GLN A 18 14.26 -0.78 -4.19
C GLN A 18 14.81 -1.89 -3.26
N LEU A 19 15.58 -1.50 -2.23
CA LEU A 19 16.15 -2.42 -1.23
C LEU A 19 15.24 -2.63 -0.02
N SER A 20 14.09 -1.94 0.04
CA SER A 20 13.18 -1.99 1.18
C SER A 20 12.16 -3.12 1.03
N LYS A 21 11.92 -3.82 2.15
CA LYS A 21 10.85 -4.81 2.31
C LYS A 21 10.04 -4.43 3.54
N ILE A 22 8.72 -4.34 3.38
CA ILE A 22 7.77 -4.06 4.45
C ILE A 22 6.77 -5.21 4.48
N GLU A 23 6.47 -5.68 5.67
CA GLU A 23 5.54 -6.78 5.92
C GLU A 23 4.45 -6.27 6.84
N ILE A 24 3.20 -6.37 6.36
CA ILE A 24 2.02 -5.92 7.11
C ILE A 24 1.11 -7.14 7.28
N PRO A 25 0.82 -7.58 8.52
CA PRO A 25 -0.20 -8.59 8.75
C PRO A 25 -1.54 -8.11 8.18
N ILE A 26 -2.25 -8.95 7.43
CA ILE A 26 -3.52 -8.55 6.82
C ILE A 26 -4.56 -8.22 7.89
N SER A 27 -4.50 -8.91 9.05
CA SER A 27 -5.32 -8.62 10.23
C SER A 27 -5.17 -7.21 10.77
N ASP A 28 -4.03 -6.57 10.52
CA ASP A 28 -3.74 -5.23 11.03
C ASP A 28 -4.23 -4.15 10.08
N ILE A 29 -4.59 -4.50 8.84
CA ILE A 29 -5.05 -3.55 7.82
C ILE A 29 -6.52 -3.21 8.10
N LYS A 30 -6.77 -1.94 8.45
CA LYS A 30 -8.10 -1.42 8.75
C LYS A 30 -8.82 -0.89 7.51
N ALA A 31 -8.08 -0.27 6.59
CA ALA A 31 -8.64 0.29 5.36
C ALA A 31 -7.56 0.47 4.30
N VAL A 32 -7.97 0.36 3.03
CA VAL A 32 -7.15 0.68 1.86
C VAL A 32 -7.97 1.58 0.95
N THR A 33 -7.48 2.78 0.65
CA THR A 33 -8.18 3.80 -0.14
C THR A 33 -7.25 4.41 -1.17
N LEU A 34 -7.81 4.90 -2.27
CA LEU A 34 -7.13 5.89 -3.11
C LEU A 34 -7.14 7.24 -2.40
N ASP A 35 -6.04 7.96 -2.49
CA ASP A 35 -5.83 9.28 -1.91
C ASP A 35 -5.66 10.27 -3.06
N ASP A 36 -6.51 11.30 -3.09
CA ASP A 36 -6.55 12.32 -4.12
C ASP A 36 -5.65 13.53 -3.82
N THR A 37 -4.95 13.51 -2.68
CA THR A 37 -4.06 14.60 -2.28
C THR A 37 -2.64 14.39 -2.80
N TYR A 38 -2.03 15.48 -3.28
CA TYR A 38 -0.64 15.46 -3.72
C TYR A 38 0.31 15.23 -2.54
N GLY A 39 1.06 14.13 -2.56
CA GLY A 39 1.96 13.73 -1.47
C GLY A 39 1.30 12.98 -0.31
N GLY A 40 -0.01 12.74 -0.41
CA GLY A 40 -0.84 11.95 0.48
C GLY A 40 -1.30 12.68 1.76
N SER A 41 -2.50 12.31 2.21
CA SER A 41 -3.33 13.05 3.16
C SER A 41 -2.94 12.82 4.63
N GLU A 42 -2.11 11.81 4.89
CA GLU A 42 -1.72 11.40 6.24
C GLU A 42 -0.23 11.72 6.49
N PRO A 43 0.09 12.81 7.23
CA PRO A 43 1.47 13.28 7.39
C PRO A 43 2.41 12.26 8.04
N SER A 44 1.90 11.52 9.04
CA SER A 44 2.64 10.50 9.79
C SER A 44 2.81 9.18 9.03
N ALA A 45 2.19 9.02 7.86
CA ALA A 45 2.28 7.78 7.11
C ALA A 45 3.68 7.59 6.48
N VAL A 46 4.14 6.34 6.49
CA VAL A 46 5.39 5.94 5.84
C VAL A 46 5.18 5.98 4.33
N ARG A 47 5.99 6.79 3.65
CA ARG A 47 5.92 7.01 2.20
C ARG A 47 6.82 6.04 1.47
N ILE A 48 6.27 5.33 0.49
CA ILE A 48 6.96 4.30 -0.29
C ILE A 48 6.72 4.60 -1.77
N GLY A 49 7.78 4.58 -2.58
CA GLY A 49 7.70 4.95 -3.99
C GLY A 49 8.14 6.39 -4.27
N SER A 50 8.15 6.74 -5.55
CA SER A 50 8.43 8.11 -6.00
C SER A 50 7.13 8.89 -6.05
N ALA A 51 6.96 9.88 -5.16
CA ALA A 51 5.78 10.75 -5.16
C ALA A 51 5.68 11.56 -6.46
N TYR A 52 6.82 11.97 -7.02
CA TYR A 52 6.85 12.71 -8.27
C TYR A 52 6.60 11.75 -9.44
N GLY A 53 5.55 12.02 -10.21
CA GLY A 53 5.19 11.28 -11.43
C GLY A 53 4.35 10.02 -11.21
N ALA A 54 3.93 9.71 -9.98
CA ALA A 54 2.96 8.66 -9.72
C ALA A 54 1.55 9.09 -10.18
N SER A 55 0.80 8.19 -10.84
CA SER A 55 -0.60 8.45 -11.20
C SER A 55 -1.57 8.09 -10.08
N GLU A 56 -1.14 7.29 -9.11
CA GLU A 56 -1.94 6.87 -7.97
C GLU A 56 -1.19 7.02 -6.64
N THR A 57 -1.95 7.42 -5.64
CA THR A 57 -1.54 7.39 -4.24
C THR A 57 -2.47 6.42 -3.50
N ILE A 58 -1.93 5.32 -2.99
CA ILE A 58 -2.69 4.32 -2.24
C ILE A 58 -2.39 4.50 -0.75
N LEU A 59 -3.40 4.77 0.05
CA LEU A 59 -3.29 4.89 1.50
C LEU A 59 -3.75 3.59 2.17
N ILE A 60 -2.84 2.96 2.90
CA ILE A 60 -3.06 1.75 3.69
C ILE A 60 -3.04 2.14 5.16
N ARG A 61 -4.18 2.08 5.84
CA ARG A 61 -4.28 2.32 7.28
C ARG A 61 -4.19 1.01 8.02
N THR A 62 -3.31 0.95 9.02
CA THR A 62 -3.18 -0.21 9.89
C THR A 62 -3.48 0.14 11.35
N THR A 63 -3.42 -0.84 12.24
CA THR A 63 -3.55 -0.62 13.69
C THR A 63 -2.47 0.29 14.26
N HIS A 64 -1.25 0.23 13.75
CA HIS A 64 -0.09 0.87 14.37
C HIS A 64 0.57 1.96 13.52
N GLN A 65 0.56 1.82 12.20
CA GLN A 65 1.24 2.73 11.28
C GLN A 65 0.57 2.74 9.91
N SER A 66 0.24 3.92 9.40
CA SER A 66 -0.27 4.06 8.02
C SER A 66 0.87 4.12 7.01
N TYR A 67 0.59 3.69 5.79
CA TYR A 67 1.53 3.65 4.68
C TYR A 67 0.90 4.30 3.45
N ILE A 68 1.69 5.08 2.72
CA ILE A 68 1.32 5.67 1.44
C ILE A 68 2.20 5.06 0.35
N LEU A 69 1.57 4.49 -0.67
CA LEU A 69 2.24 3.96 -1.86
C LEU A 69 2.05 4.93 -3.02
N PHE A 70 3.14 5.43 -3.58
CA PHE A 70 3.14 6.18 -4.83
C PHE A 70 3.47 5.24 -5.99
N THR A 71 2.51 5.04 -6.88
CA THR A 71 2.61 4.07 -7.96
C THR A 71 1.97 4.60 -9.24
N SER A 72 2.40 4.08 -10.38
CA SER A 72 1.70 4.26 -11.67
C SER A 72 1.14 2.93 -12.20
N ASN A 73 1.07 1.93 -11.33
CA ASN A 73 0.48 0.63 -11.63
C ASN A 73 -0.91 0.55 -10.99
N GLU A 74 -1.93 0.84 -11.80
CA GLU A 74 -3.34 0.88 -11.42
C GLU A 74 -3.90 -0.48 -10.96
N ALA A 75 -3.17 -1.57 -11.21
CA ALA A 75 -3.54 -2.89 -10.69
C ALA A 75 -3.24 -3.06 -9.19
N LEU A 76 -2.46 -2.17 -8.56
CA LEU A 76 -2.04 -2.35 -7.16
C LEU A 76 -3.19 -2.12 -6.18
N PHE A 77 -3.96 -1.05 -6.34
CA PHE A 77 -5.12 -0.77 -5.48
C PHE A 77 -6.13 -1.94 -5.45
N PRO A 78 -6.69 -2.40 -6.59
CA PRO A 78 -7.66 -3.50 -6.57
C PRO A 78 -7.04 -4.81 -6.05
N LYS A 79 -5.76 -5.06 -6.35
CA LYS A 79 -5.05 -6.25 -5.86
C LYS A 79 -4.92 -6.26 -4.34
N ILE A 80 -4.57 -5.14 -3.71
CA ILE A 80 -4.44 -5.05 -2.25
C ILE A 80 -5.82 -5.13 -1.60
N SER A 81 -6.82 -4.43 -2.15
CA SER A 81 -8.19 -4.44 -1.64
C SER A 81 -8.81 -5.85 -1.64
N ALA A 82 -8.56 -6.64 -2.69
CA ALA A 82 -9.03 -8.03 -2.76
C ALA A 82 -8.48 -8.94 -1.64
N MET A 83 -7.29 -8.64 -1.10
CA MET A 83 -6.71 -9.40 0.01
C MET A 83 -7.53 -9.24 1.29
N LEU A 84 -8.23 -8.12 1.46
CA LEU A 84 -9.07 -7.85 2.62
C LEU A 84 -10.41 -8.56 2.52
N SER A 85 -10.99 -8.62 1.32
CA SER A 85 -12.27 -9.31 1.09
C SER A 85 -12.18 -10.82 1.26
N ASN A 86 -11.03 -11.42 0.97
CA ASN A 86 -10.82 -12.87 1.07
C ASN A 86 -10.63 -13.39 2.51
N ASN A 87 -10.47 -12.49 3.50
CA ASN A 87 -10.25 -12.84 4.91
C ASN A 87 -11.49 -12.65 5.79
N ALA A 88 -12.65 -12.32 5.20
CA ALA A 88 -13.92 -12.15 5.91
C ALA A 88 -14.74 -13.46 6.02
N GLY A 89 -14.10 -14.63 5.90
CA GLY A 89 -14.71 -15.96 5.94
C GLY A 89 -14.45 -16.70 7.25
#